data_AF-A0A857JGG5-F1
#
_entry.id   AF-A0A857JGG5-F1
#
_cell.length_a   1.000
_cell.length_b   1.000
_cell.length_c   1.000
_cell.angle_alpha   90.00
_cell.angle_beta   90.00
_cell.angle_gamma   90.00
#
_symmetry.space_group_name_H-M   'P 1'
#
loop_
_entity.id
_entity.type
_entity.pdbx_description
1 polymer ?
#
loop_
_entity_poly.entity_id
_entity_poly.type
_entity_poly.pdbx_seq_one_letter_code
_entity_poly.pdbx_strand_id
1 'polypeptide(L)'
;MSKNLTTLSASALGKFLNLRNEPVVGKITPPKDFATEKAVLDNLILGNSWTGSSGVRGYDFKLDNKLHIALTMKCADDHFFSLSQDTQDGIKFENIPGSIYLFLAHQLQLMPTGGFTPDWVEEYIAGPASSEEGLKLDVIIQSLEDISVFSVDDAFLAMGNITPQYIANYISTYDPELNIGRLGDKALQSIREIFLREKKHLTQENFFNALTATKPQHAFLEIYRVLEFIFFLPRVRGLLLSLQGQGLSAQMDIMALASLCHRELGWKRIERDSIDRLFKDYSAANYNEFIDLHASCSPFTSLVIAESTDPLEKRVESVQKMGEKFYQLRNQIAHQFFPDDILACSPADWTVLIEFTLNCIKYFYERDFEIAAAGDI
;
A
#
# COMPACT_ATOMS: atom_id res chain seq x y z
N MET A 1 -1.60 20.30 -21.55
CA MET A 1 -2.83 20.16 -20.73
C MET A 1 -3.43 21.54 -20.54
N SER A 2 -4.76 21.68 -20.57
CA SER A 2 -5.40 22.99 -20.40
C SER A 2 -5.40 23.39 -18.92
N LYS A 3 -4.92 24.60 -18.63
CA LYS A 3 -5.09 25.30 -17.34
C LYS A 3 -6.17 26.39 -17.44
N ASN A 4 -6.95 26.39 -18.50
CA ASN A 4 -7.98 27.41 -18.70
C ASN A 4 -9.24 27.03 -17.90
N LEU A 5 -9.60 27.85 -16.92
CA LEU A 5 -10.77 27.61 -16.05
C LEU A 5 -12.06 27.42 -16.85
N THR A 6 -12.29 28.19 -17.92
CA THR A 6 -13.48 28.00 -18.76
C THR A 6 -13.50 26.63 -19.42
N THR A 7 -12.35 26.16 -19.93
CA THR A 7 -12.23 24.81 -20.50
C THR A 7 -12.42 23.72 -19.44
N LEU A 8 -11.85 23.90 -18.24
CA LEU A 8 -11.96 22.94 -17.14
C LEU A 8 -13.41 22.86 -16.61
N SER A 9 -14.08 24.02 -16.45
CA SER A 9 -15.49 24.08 -16.08
C SER A 9 -16.38 23.41 -17.11
N ALA A 10 -16.17 23.69 -18.41
CA ALA A 10 -16.91 23.03 -19.49
C ALA A 10 -16.67 21.51 -19.49
N SER A 11 -15.42 21.08 -19.26
CA SER A 11 -15.07 19.67 -19.16
C SER A 11 -15.72 18.97 -17.95
N ALA A 12 -15.92 19.67 -16.83
CA ALA A 12 -16.59 19.12 -15.66
C ALA A 12 -18.11 19.01 -15.87
N LEU A 13 -18.74 20.05 -16.44
CA LEU A 13 -20.17 20.05 -16.78
C LEU A 13 -20.52 18.99 -17.82
N GLY A 14 -19.69 18.84 -18.86
CA GLY A 14 -19.92 17.87 -19.94
C GLY A 14 -19.90 16.40 -19.52
N LYS A 15 -19.60 16.10 -18.24
CA LYS A 15 -19.70 14.75 -17.66
C LYS A 15 -21.13 14.34 -17.33
N PHE A 16 -22.05 15.31 -17.24
CA PHE A 16 -23.46 15.08 -16.95
C PHE A 16 -24.27 15.12 -18.25
N LEU A 17 -25.33 14.32 -18.32
CA LEU A 17 -26.22 14.24 -19.48
C LEU A 17 -27.59 14.83 -19.12
N ASN A 18 -28.09 15.75 -19.95
CA ASN A 18 -29.39 16.39 -19.77
C ASN A 18 -30.56 15.48 -20.19
N LEU A 19 -31.79 15.99 -20.15
CA LEU A 19 -33.01 15.28 -20.60
C LEU A 19 -32.96 14.76 -22.04
N ARG A 20 -32.10 15.35 -22.89
CA ARG A 20 -31.90 14.96 -24.30
C ARG A 20 -30.76 13.96 -24.48
N ASN A 21 -30.16 13.49 -23.39
CA ASN A 21 -28.97 12.65 -23.40
C ASN A 21 -27.76 13.33 -24.07
N GLU A 22 -27.69 14.66 -23.97
CA GLU A 22 -26.60 15.50 -24.46
C GLU A 22 -25.73 15.98 -23.27
N PRO A 23 -24.40 16.12 -23.45
CA PRO A 23 -23.53 16.72 -22.43
C PRO A 23 -24.03 18.10 -21.99
N VAL A 24 -24.07 18.35 -20.69
CA VAL A 24 -24.45 19.66 -20.16
C VAL A 24 -23.44 20.72 -20.60
N VAL A 25 -23.95 21.82 -21.14
CA VAL A 25 -23.19 23.02 -21.52
C VAL A 25 -23.64 24.18 -20.65
N GLY A 26 -22.70 25.03 -20.23
CA GLY A 26 -23.00 26.19 -19.41
C GLY A 26 -21.76 26.76 -18.74
N LYS A 27 -21.97 27.43 -17.60
CA LYS A 27 -20.89 28.00 -16.79
C LYS A 27 -21.03 27.60 -15.33
N ILE A 28 -19.89 27.39 -14.69
CA ILE A 28 -19.78 27.30 -13.23
C ILE A 28 -19.68 28.73 -12.70
N THR A 29 -20.34 29.02 -11.59
CA THR A 29 -20.25 30.30 -10.89
C THR A 29 -18.79 30.63 -10.61
N PRO A 30 -18.29 31.82 -11.03
CA PRO A 30 -16.93 32.21 -10.75
C PRO A 30 -16.66 32.22 -9.23
N PRO A 31 -15.47 31.79 -8.77
CA PRO A 31 -15.10 31.91 -7.38
C PRO A 31 -15.06 33.38 -6.95
N LYS A 32 -15.28 33.63 -5.65
CA LYS A 32 -15.27 34.98 -5.07
C LYS A 32 -13.97 35.72 -5.33
N ASP A 33 -12.85 35.00 -5.33
CA ASP A 33 -11.52 35.53 -5.63
C ASP A 33 -10.92 34.85 -6.87
N PHE A 34 -11.45 35.23 -8.03
CA PHE A 34 -11.01 34.69 -9.32
C PHE A 34 -9.54 34.96 -9.64
N ALA A 35 -8.99 36.10 -9.22
CA ALA A 35 -7.60 36.45 -9.49
C ALA A 35 -6.65 35.50 -8.76
N THR A 36 -6.92 35.22 -7.48
CA THR A 36 -6.13 34.28 -6.68
C THR A 36 -6.26 32.85 -7.19
N GLU A 37 -7.48 32.39 -7.48
CA GLU A 37 -7.72 31.05 -8.06
C GLU A 37 -6.97 30.84 -9.38
N LYS A 38 -6.97 31.85 -10.25
CA LYS A 38 -6.21 31.82 -11.50
C LYS A 38 -4.70 31.79 -11.24
N ALA A 39 -4.20 32.63 -10.34
CA ALA A 39 -2.77 32.69 -10.01
C ALA A 39 -2.26 31.35 -9.44
N VAL A 40 -3.04 30.70 -8.57
CA VAL A 40 -2.74 29.37 -8.04
C VAL A 40 -2.62 28.33 -9.16
N LEU A 41 -3.56 28.32 -10.10
CA LEU A 41 -3.54 27.39 -11.24
C LEU A 41 -2.38 27.68 -12.21
N ASP A 42 -2.05 28.95 -12.42
CA ASP A 42 -0.92 29.37 -13.26
C ASP A 42 0.41 28.91 -12.63
N ASN A 43 0.56 29.00 -11.31
CA ASN A 43 1.74 28.57 -10.54
C ASN A 43 1.90 27.05 -10.40
N LEU A 44 0.88 26.27 -10.73
CA LEU A 44 0.90 24.81 -10.65
C LEU A 44 2.01 24.22 -11.56
N ILE A 45 2.91 23.41 -11.03
CA ILE A 45 3.85 22.63 -11.85
C ILE A 45 3.22 21.27 -12.11
N LEU A 46 3.02 20.94 -13.39
CA LEU A 46 2.39 19.70 -13.83
C LEU A 46 3.31 18.51 -13.55
N GLY A 47 2.78 17.47 -12.93
CA GLY A 47 3.42 16.16 -12.83
C GLY A 47 2.73 15.14 -13.73
N ASN A 48 2.60 13.90 -13.26
CA ASN A 48 2.12 12.78 -14.07
C ASN A 48 0.84 12.15 -13.49
N SER A 49 -0.02 11.68 -14.39
CA SER A 49 -1.12 10.77 -14.05
C SER A 49 -0.62 9.33 -14.03
N TRP A 50 -1.10 8.53 -13.09
CA TRP A 50 -0.79 7.12 -13.00
C TRP A 50 -1.91 6.36 -12.26
N THR A 51 -1.87 5.03 -12.31
CA THR A 51 -2.77 4.16 -11.54
C THR A 51 -1.92 3.37 -10.55
N GLY A 52 -2.27 3.45 -9.27
CA GLY A 52 -1.58 2.76 -8.19
C GLY A 52 -1.84 1.26 -8.22
N SER A 53 -1.09 0.51 -7.42
CA SER A 53 -1.30 -0.94 -7.28
C SER A 53 -2.63 -1.27 -6.59
N SER A 54 -3.22 -0.31 -5.87
CA SER A 54 -4.58 -0.37 -5.35
C SER A 54 -5.68 -0.21 -6.40
N GLY A 55 -5.33 0.15 -7.64
CA GLY A 55 -6.30 0.57 -8.66
C GLY A 55 -6.75 2.03 -8.53
N VAL A 56 -6.36 2.73 -7.45
CA VAL A 56 -6.62 4.17 -7.28
C VAL A 56 -5.90 4.97 -8.36
N ARG A 57 -6.61 5.93 -8.98
CA ARG A 57 -6.00 6.86 -9.92
C ARG A 57 -5.35 8.00 -9.14
N GLY A 58 -4.12 8.33 -9.52
CA GLY A 58 -3.35 9.38 -8.90
C GLY A 58 -2.79 10.39 -9.89
N TYR A 59 -2.54 11.59 -9.37
CA TYR A 59 -1.87 12.65 -10.10
C TYR A 59 -0.90 13.37 -9.17
N ASP A 60 0.38 13.41 -9.54
CA ASP A 60 1.37 14.20 -8.81
C ASP A 60 1.50 15.60 -9.43
N PHE A 61 1.77 16.60 -8.60
CA PHE A 61 2.00 17.98 -9.02
C PHE A 61 2.81 18.73 -7.98
N LYS A 62 3.32 19.93 -8.32
CA LYS A 62 3.85 20.85 -7.32
C LYS A 62 3.04 22.14 -7.25
N LEU A 63 2.81 22.59 -6.03
CA LEU A 63 2.23 23.89 -5.71
C LEU A 63 3.14 24.52 -4.64
N ASP A 64 3.53 25.77 -4.86
CA ASP A 64 4.48 26.49 -4.00
C ASP A 64 5.78 25.69 -3.72
N ASN A 65 6.33 25.08 -4.78
CA ASN A 65 7.49 24.18 -4.76
C ASN A 65 7.35 22.89 -3.94
N LYS A 66 6.21 22.65 -3.27
CA LYS A 66 5.95 21.44 -2.50
C LYS A 66 5.27 20.37 -3.35
N LEU A 67 5.69 19.11 -3.20
CA LEU A 67 5.05 17.97 -3.87
C LEU A 67 3.65 17.74 -3.29
N HIS A 68 2.69 17.53 -4.18
CA HIS A 68 1.33 17.14 -3.84
C HIS A 68 0.93 15.89 -4.62
N ILE A 69 0.10 15.07 -3.99
CA ILE A 69 -0.45 13.84 -4.54
C ILE A 69 -1.96 13.91 -4.41
N ALA A 70 -2.66 13.92 -5.53
CA ALA A 70 -4.12 13.77 -5.58
C ALA A 70 -4.49 12.32 -5.88
N LEU A 71 -5.45 11.78 -5.14
CA LEU A 71 -5.91 10.39 -5.24
C LEU A 71 -7.43 10.33 -5.37
N THR A 72 -7.94 9.46 -6.26
CA THR A 72 -9.38 9.14 -6.36
C THR A 72 -9.80 8.18 -5.25
N MET A 73 -9.71 8.65 -4.02
CA MET A 73 -10.13 7.92 -2.83
C MET A 73 -10.71 8.88 -1.81
N LYS A 74 -11.60 8.34 -0.98
CA LYS A 74 -12.10 9.04 0.19
C LYS A 74 -11.28 8.60 1.40
N CYS A 75 -10.63 9.56 2.04
CA CYS A 75 -9.97 9.32 3.31
C CYS A 75 -10.74 10.06 4.40
N ALA A 76 -11.00 9.39 5.51
CA ALA A 76 -11.74 9.95 6.64
C ALA A 76 -10.82 10.77 7.56
N ASP A 77 -11.39 11.68 8.34
CA ASP A 77 -10.63 12.61 9.18
C ASP A 77 -9.72 11.92 10.21
N ASP A 78 -10.18 10.80 10.77
CA ASP A 78 -9.42 9.97 11.69
C ASP A 78 -8.20 9.31 11.00
N HIS A 79 -8.36 8.88 9.75
CA HIS A 79 -7.28 8.32 8.96
C HIS A 79 -6.21 9.37 8.59
N PHE A 80 -6.60 10.64 8.38
CA PHE A 80 -5.64 11.73 8.21
C PHE A 80 -4.76 11.92 9.44
N PHE A 81 -5.37 11.85 10.62
CA PHE A 81 -4.65 11.99 11.88
C PHE A 81 -3.64 10.86 12.06
N SER A 82 -4.04 9.61 11.84
CA SER A 82 -3.13 8.46 11.89
C SER A 82 -1.99 8.56 10.87
N LEU A 83 -2.30 8.92 9.61
CA LEU A 83 -1.29 9.13 8.58
C LEU A 83 -0.27 10.21 8.96
N SER A 84 -0.72 11.34 9.51
CA SER A 84 0.16 12.42 9.96
C SER A 84 1.05 11.95 11.13
N GLN A 85 0.50 11.19 12.08
CA GLN A 85 1.28 10.64 13.19
C GLN A 85 2.34 9.64 12.73
N ASP A 86 1.96 8.68 11.89
CA ASP A 86 2.85 7.61 11.41
C ASP A 86 3.99 8.18 10.55
N THR A 87 3.74 9.27 9.83
CA THR A 87 4.73 9.95 8.99
C THR A 87 5.48 11.09 9.68
N GLN A 88 5.22 11.33 10.98
CA GLN A 88 5.75 12.49 11.72
C GLN A 88 5.53 13.80 10.95
N ASP A 89 4.30 14.03 10.51
CA ASP A 89 3.89 15.19 9.71
C ASP A 89 4.53 15.28 8.31
N GLY A 90 5.17 14.21 7.84
CA GLY A 90 5.76 14.13 6.50
C GLY A 90 4.73 14.11 5.36
N ILE A 91 3.52 13.62 5.61
CA ILE A 91 2.39 13.64 4.67
C ILE A 91 1.19 14.27 5.36
N LYS A 92 0.60 15.31 4.74
CA LYS A 92 -0.53 16.05 5.30
C LYS A 92 -1.66 16.17 4.29
N PHE A 93 -2.89 16.04 4.76
CA PHE A 93 -4.06 16.36 3.96
C PHE A 93 -4.11 17.87 3.67
N GLU A 94 -4.48 18.23 2.44
CA GLU A 94 -4.59 19.62 1.99
C GLU A 94 -5.95 19.91 1.40
N ASN A 95 -6.56 21.00 1.86
CA ASN A 95 -7.73 21.56 1.21
C ASN A 95 -7.31 22.35 -0.02
N ILE A 96 -7.76 21.92 -1.19
CA ILE A 96 -7.42 22.56 -2.45
C ILE A 96 -8.44 23.64 -2.86
N PRO A 97 -8.00 24.72 -3.52
CA PRO A 97 -8.90 25.67 -4.16
C PRO A 97 -9.73 25.03 -5.28
N GLY A 98 -10.86 25.66 -5.61
CA GLY A 98 -11.81 25.14 -6.60
C GLY A 98 -11.23 25.00 -8.01
N SER A 99 -10.33 25.90 -8.40
CA SER A 99 -9.55 25.86 -9.64
C SER A 99 -8.68 24.60 -9.74
N ILE A 100 -7.99 24.25 -8.65
CA ILE A 100 -7.18 23.03 -8.56
C ILE A 100 -8.09 21.82 -8.58
N TYR A 101 -9.23 21.85 -7.88
CA TYR A 101 -10.21 20.77 -7.97
C TYR A 101 -10.66 20.52 -9.41
N LEU A 102 -11.07 21.55 -10.14
CA LEU A 102 -11.51 21.41 -11.55
C LEU A 102 -10.39 20.89 -12.45
N PHE A 103 -9.15 21.33 -12.21
CA PHE A 103 -7.98 20.82 -12.90
C PHE A 103 -7.79 19.32 -12.62
N LEU A 104 -7.80 18.90 -11.36
CA LEU A 104 -7.66 17.50 -10.96
C LEU A 104 -8.83 16.65 -11.43
N ALA A 105 -10.04 17.19 -11.43
CA ALA A 105 -11.23 16.51 -11.95
C ALA A 105 -11.09 16.14 -13.42
N HIS A 106 -10.41 16.98 -14.20
CA HIS A 106 -10.04 16.69 -15.57
C HIS A 106 -8.89 15.68 -15.65
N GLN A 107 -7.79 15.88 -14.92
CA GLN A 107 -6.61 14.99 -14.98
C GLN A 107 -6.90 13.56 -14.54
N LEU A 108 -7.64 13.39 -13.45
CA LEU A 108 -8.02 12.10 -12.89
C LEU A 108 -9.21 11.48 -13.62
N GLN A 109 -9.82 12.19 -14.58
CA GLN A 109 -11.01 11.75 -15.32
C GLN A 109 -12.14 11.32 -14.38
N LEU A 110 -12.44 12.16 -13.37
CA LEU A 110 -13.47 11.83 -12.38
C LEU A 110 -14.81 11.57 -13.06
N MET A 111 -15.55 10.59 -12.58
CA MET A 111 -16.86 10.23 -13.08
C MET A 111 -17.95 10.72 -12.11
N PRO A 112 -19.18 10.93 -12.58
CA PRO A 112 -20.30 11.12 -11.68
C PRO A 112 -20.45 9.91 -10.74
N THR A 113 -20.68 10.12 -9.44
CA THR A 113 -20.77 9.06 -8.42
C THR A 113 -21.97 8.12 -8.60
N GLY A 114 -22.94 8.51 -9.43
CA GLY A 114 -23.90 7.59 -10.05
C GLY A 114 -25.37 7.92 -9.82
N GLY A 115 -26.22 7.29 -10.63
CA GLY A 115 -27.67 7.20 -10.40
C GLY A 115 -28.50 8.47 -10.63
N PHE A 116 -27.88 9.60 -11.00
CA PHE A 116 -28.63 10.83 -11.26
C PHE A 116 -29.65 10.62 -12.37
N THR A 117 -30.93 10.84 -12.07
CA THR A 117 -31.96 10.84 -13.10
C THR A 117 -31.75 12.04 -14.03
N PRO A 118 -32.14 11.95 -15.30
CA PRO A 118 -32.10 13.10 -16.21
C PRO A 118 -32.81 14.34 -15.63
N ASP A 119 -33.91 14.15 -14.91
CA ASP A 119 -34.63 15.22 -14.21
C ASP A 119 -33.78 15.88 -13.12
N TRP A 120 -33.05 15.08 -12.33
CA TRP A 120 -32.15 15.60 -11.30
C TRP A 120 -31.00 16.40 -11.94
N VAL A 121 -30.42 15.90 -13.02
CA VAL A 121 -29.37 16.64 -13.74
C VAL A 121 -29.92 17.96 -14.28
N GLU A 122 -31.14 17.97 -14.82
CA GLU A 122 -31.77 19.19 -15.31
C GLU A 122 -31.99 20.22 -14.19
N GLU A 123 -32.55 19.78 -13.06
CA GLU A 123 -32.88 20.64 -11.92
C GLU A 123 -31.64 21.19 -11.21
N TYR A 124 -30.64 20.34 -10.95
CA TYR A 124 -29.52 20.69 -10.06
C TYR A 124 -28.23 21.03 -10.80
N ILE A 125 -28.09 20.69 -12.08
CA ILE A 125 -26.87 20.95 -12.86
C ILE A 125 -27.16 21.81 -14.10
N ALA A 126 -27.97 21.33 -15.05
CA ALA A 126 -28.12 21.97 -16.36
C ALA A 126 -28.87 23.31 -16.29
N GLY A 127 -29.97 23.37 -15.54
CA GLY A 127 -30.74 24.58 -15.30
C GLY A 127 -29.89 25.68 -14.66
N PRO A 128 -29.25 25.42 -13.49
CA PRO A 128 -28.35 26.37 -12.86
C PRO A 128 -27.14 26.75 -13.74
N ALA A 129 -26.53 25.80 -14.47
CA ALA A 129 -25.40 26.09 -15.36
C ALA A 129 -25.75 27.02 -16.54
N SER A 130 -27.03 27.01 -16.95
CA SER A 130 -27.56 27.88 -18.02
C SER A 130 -28.01 29.26 -17.51
N SER A 131 -28.08 29.46 -16.19
CA SER A 131 -28.49 30.73 -15.58
C SER A 131 -27.41 31.82 -15.69
N GLU A 132 -27.80 33.07 -15.42
CA GLU A 132 -26.84 34.18 -15.35
C GLU A 132 -25.81 34.01 -14.22
N GLU A 133 -26.18 33.36 -13.11
CA GLU A 133 -25.31 33.14 -11.96
C GLU A 133 -24.37 31.92 -12.14
N GLY A 134 -24.76 30.97 -12.98
CA GLY A 134 -24.05 29.71 -13.19
C GLY A 134 -24.25 28.68 -12.07
N LEU A 135 -23.67 27.49 -12.25
CA LEU A 135 -23.74 26.41 -11.28
C LEU A 135 -22.67 26.56 -10.19
N LYS A 136 -23.05 26.42 -8.92
CA LYS A 136 -22.09 26.44 -7.80
C LYS A 136 -21.15 25.24 -7.87
N LEU A 137 -19.84 25.48 -7.66
CA LEU A 137 -18.82 24.43 -7.70
C LEU A 137 -19.05 23.33 -6.67
N ASP A 138 -19.57 23.65 -5.49
CA ASP A 138 -19.86 22.66 -4.44
C ASP A 138 -20.81 21.55 -4.91
N VAL A 139 -21.76 21.88 -5.80
CA VAL A 139 -22.67 20.88 -6.39
C VAL A 139 -21.88 19.92 -7.29
N ILE A 140 -20.94 20.43 -8.08
CA ILE A 140 -20.05 19.59 -8.91
C ILE A 140 -19.17 18.71 -8.03
N ILE A 141 -18.56 19.27 -6.98
CA ILE A 141 -17.71 18.52 -6.05
C ILE A 141 -18.46 17.33 -5.44
N GLN A 142 -19.70 17.55 -5.00
CA GLN A 142 -20.55 16.51 -4.40
C GLN A 142 -21.09 15.48 -5.40
N SER A 143 -21.04 15.79 -6.70
CA SER A 143 -21.63 14.95 -7.76
C SER A 143 -20.60 14.10 -8.51
N LEU A 144 -19.31 14.34 -8.31
CA LEU A 144 -18.21 13.58 -8.90
C LEU A 144 -17.54 12.69 -7.86
N GLU A 145 -16.76 11.71 -8.33
CA GLU A 145 -15.94 10.84 -7.47
C GLU A 145 -15.10 11.66 -6.48
N ASP A 146 -15.01 11.15 -5.24
CA ASP A 146 -14.24 11.77 -4.17
C ASP A 146 -12.74 11.83 -4.54
N ILE A 147 -12.10 12.96 -4.22
CA ILE A 147 -10.65 13.11 -4.30
C ILE A 147 -10.09 13.58 -2.98
N SER A 148 -8.94 13.04 -2.61
CA SER A 148 -8.14 13.48 -1.48
C SER A 148 -6.80 14.00 -1.98
N VAL A 149 -6.34 15.15 -1.47
CA VAL A 149 -5.05 15.73 -1.85
C VAL A 149 -4.15 15.79 -0.63
N PHE A 150 -2.90 15.39 -0.83
CA PHE A 150 -1.89 15.34 0.21
C PHE A 150 -0.67 16.15 -0.20
N SER A 151 -0.15 16.98 0.68
CA SER A 151 1.18 17.56 0.53
C SER A 151 2.22 16.67 1.19
N VAL A 152 3.39 16.60 0.57
CA VAL A 152 4.52 15.80 1.05
C VAL A 152 5.67 16.73 1.41
N ASP A 153 6.22 16.55 2.60
CA ASP A 153 7.36 17.32 3.09
C ASP A 153 8.68 16.86 2.44
N ASP A 154 9.58 17.81 2.19
CA ASP A 154 10.88 17.52 1.57
C ASP A 154 11.74 16.60 2.46
N ALA A 155 11.61 16.68 3.79
CA ALA A 155 12.30 15.77 4.70
C ALA A 155 11.81 14.33 4.50
N PHE A 156 10.52 14.13 4.25
CA PHE A 156 9.97 12.80 3.96
C PHE A 156 10.51 12.23 2.65
N LEU A 157 10.60 13.08 1.62
CA LEU A 157 11.19 12.73 0.33
C LEU A 157 12.69 12.45 0.44
N ALA A 158 13.42 13.13 1.33
CA ALA A 158 14.84 12.93 1.53
C ALA A 158 15.18 11.59 2.19
N MET A 159 14.21 10.91 2.82
CA MET A 159 14.41 9.60 3.47
C MET A 159 14.57 8.43 2.48
N GLY A 160 14.74 8.68 1.19
CA GLY A 160 15.04 7.66 0.17
C GLY A 160 14.59 8.08 -1.24
N ASN A 161 14.94 7.30 -2.26
CA ASN A 161 14.41 7.51 -3.63
C ASN A 161 12.95 7.07 -3.72
N ILE A 162 12.05 7.81 -3.08
CA ILE A 162 10.61 7.51 -3.02
C ILE A 162 9.93 8.12 -4.24
N THR A 163 9.18 7.31 -4.98
CA THR A 163 8.38 7.78 -6.11
C THR A 163 7.00 8.26 -5.63
N PRO A 164 6.33 9.20 -6.35
CA PRO A 164 4.97 9.60 -6.01
C PRO A 164 3.99 8.42 -5.94
N GLN A 165 4.17 7.41 -6.80
CA GLN A 165 3.39 6.16 -6.79
C GLN A 165 3.54 5.40 -5.48
N TYR A 166 4.76 5.33 -4.93
CA TYR A 166 5.02 4.68 -3.66
C TYR A 166 4.26 5.35 -2.52
N ILE A 167 4.35 6.68 -2.44
CA ILE A 167 3.69 7.48 -1.40
C ILE A 167 2.18 7.30 -1.47
N ALA A 168 1.64 7.34 -2.68
CA ALA A 168 0.23 7.10 -2.89
C ALA A 168 -0.23 5.71 -2.45
N ASN A 169 0.53 4.68 -2.81
CA ASN A 169 0.24 3.32 -2.36
C ASN A 169 0.26 3.25 -0.81
N TYR A 170 1.26 3.86 -0.17
CA TYR A 170 1.28 3.96 1.29
C TYR A 170 0.01 4.65 1.84
N ILE A 171 -0.40 5.79 1.28
CA ILE A 171 -1.65 6.49 1.67
C ILE A 171 -2.88 5.60 1.45
N SER A 172 -2.94 4.86 0.34
CA SER A 172 -4.04 3.93 0.05
C SER A 172 -4.19 2.81 1.09
N THR A 173 -3.17 2.50 1.89
CA THR A 173 -3.34 1.54 3.00
C THR A 173 -4.24 2.03 4.14
N TYR A 174 -4.64 3.32 4.10
CA TYR A 174 -5.63 3.93 4.99
C TYR A 174 -7.02 3.99 4.35
N ASP A 175 -7.21 3.50 3.12
CA ASP A 175 -8.53 3.45 2.51
C ASP A 175 -9.37 2.31 3.11
N PRO A 176 -10.49 2.60 3.80
CA PRO A 176 -11.36 1.56 4.34
C PRO A 176 -12.03 0.73 3.23
N GLU A 177 -12.24 1.30 2.03
CA GLU A 177 -12.89 0.61 0.91
C GLU A 177 -11.97 -0.45 0.27
N LEU A 178 -10.65 -0.28 0.38
CA LEU A 178 -9.68 -1.25 -0.12
C LEU A 178 -9.55 -2.50 0.77
N ASN A 179 -9.84 -2.39 2.08
CA ASN A 179 -9.78 -3.52 3.02
C ASN A 179 -11.04 -4.42 2.96
N ILE A 180 -11.44 -4.83 1.76
CA ILE A 180 -12.60 -5.71 1.52
C ILE A 180 -12.42 -7.04 2.27
N GLY A 181 -11.18 -7.55 2.32
CA GLY A 181 -10.81 -8.78 3.00
C GLY A 181 -10.88 -8.71 4.53
N ARG A 182 -11.07 -7.50 5.09
CA ARG A 182 -11.13 -7.23 6.53
C ARG A 182 -9.90 -7.79 7.26
N LEU A 183 -8.71 -7.48 6.74
CA LEU A 183 -7.50 -7.64 7.54
C LEU A 183 -7.67 -6.88 8.85
N GLY A 184 -7.23 -7.50 9.95
CA GLY A 184 -7.30 -6.90 11.27
C GLY A 184 -6.36 -5.69 11.40
N ASP A 185 -6.65 -4.81 12.36
CA ASP A 185 -5.90 -3.56 12.57
C ASP A 185 -4.39 -3.80 12.77
N LYS A 186 -4.03 -4.89 13.46
CA LYS A 186 -2.62 -5.28 13.64
C LYS A 186 -1.94 -5.58 12.30
N ALA A 187 -2.60 -6.33 11.41
CA ALA A 187 -2.06 -6.64 10.10
C ALA A 187 -1.92 -5.37 9.25
N LEU A 188 -2.93 -4.48 9.26
CA LEU A 188 -2.85 -3.18 8.57
C LEU A 188 -1.69 -2.34 9.09
N GLN A 189 -1.51 -2.29 10.40
CA GLN A 189 -0.41 -1.56 11.02
C GLN A 189 0.95 -2.14 10.60
N SER A 190 1.12 -3.47 10.62
CA SER A 190 2.36 -4.10 10.17
C SER A 190 2.65 -3.82 8.69
N ILE A 191 1.62 -3.78 7.83
CA ILE A 191 1.77 -3.38 6.42
C ILE A 191 2.28 -1.93 6.32
N ARG A 192 1.66 -0.99 7.04
CA ARG A 192 2.06 0.43 7.05
C ARG A 192 3.51 0.61 7.52
N GLU A 193 3.89 -0.09 8.57
CA GLU A 193 5.25 -0.06 9.10
C GLU A 193 6.26 -0.63 8.10
N ILE A 194 5.91 -1.70 7.38
CA ILE A 194 6.73 -2.23 6.29
C ILE A 194 6.91 -1.18 5.19
N PHE A 195 5.84 -0.48 4.78
CA PHE A 195 5.92 0.61 3.80
C PHE A 195 6.77 1.81 4.30
N LEU A 196 6.79 2.11 5.58
CA LEU A 196 7.64 3.21 6.08
C LEU A 196 9.13 2.84 6.05
N ARG A 197 9.45 1.56 6.21
CA ARG A 197 10.82 1.06 6.34
C ARG A 197 11.45 0.67 5.00
N GLU A 198 10.78 -0.16 4.20
CA GLU A 198 11.36 -0.73 2.98
C GLU A 198 10.81 -0.06 1.72
N LYS A 199 11.58 0.87 1.14
CA LYS A 199 11.14 1.72 0.02
C LYS A 199 11.57 1.24 -1.36
N LYS A 200 12.55 0.35 -1.44
CA LYS A 200 13.29 0.04 -2.68
C LYS A 200 12.94 -1.34 -3.24
N HIS A 201 12.70 -2.31 -2.37
CA HIS A 201 12.56 -3.72 -2.72
C HIS A 201 11.17 -4.29 -2.38
N LEU A 202 10.22 -3.43 -2.00
CA LEU A 202 8.86 -3.82 -1.64
C LEU A 202 8.02 -4.22 -2.85
N THR A 203 7.46 -5.43 -2.82
CA THR A 203 6.42 -5.89 -3.77
C THR A 203 5.04 -5.37 -3.36
N GLN A 204 4.78 -4.09 -3.65
CA GLN A 204 3.56 -3.37 -3.23
C GLN A 204 2.26 -4.04 -3.69
N GLU A 205 2.24 -4.60 -4.91
CA GLU A 205 1.06 -5.24 -5.50
C GLU A 205 0.51 -6.39 -4.62
N ASN A 206 1.37 -7.21 -4.03
CA ASN A 206 0.92 -8.31 -3.17
C ASN A 206 0.21 -7.81 -1.91
N PHE A 207 0.58 -6.65 -1.36
CA PHE A 207 -0.15 -6.08 -0.22
C PHE A 207 -1.56 -5.63 -0.61
N PHE A 208 -1.74 -5.02 -1.79
CA PHE A 208 -3.07 -4.63 -2.25
C PHE A 208 -3.93 -5.82 -2.67
N ASN A 209 -3.33 -6.83 -3.29
CA ASN A 209 -4.02 -8.08 -3.55
C ASN A 209 -4.45 -8.75 -2.24
N ALA A 210 -3.66 -8.62 -1.16
CA ALA A 210 -4.06 -9.10 0.16
C ALA A 210 -5.22 -8.29 0.76
N LEU A 211 -5.18 -6.96 0.67
CA LEU A 211 -6.24 -6.07 1.18
C LEU A 211 -7.59 -6.31 0.47
N THR A 212 -7.54 -6.53 -0.84
CA THR A 212 -8.73 -6.72 -1.69
C THR A 212 -9.19 -8.18 -1.79
N ALA A 213 -8.45 -9.13 -1.21
CA ALA A 213 -8.82 -10.54 -1.24
C ALA A 213 -10.11 -10.82 -0.45
N THR A 214 -11.09 -11.45 -1.10
CA THR A 214 -12.40 -11.76 -0.48
C THR A 214 -12.36 -12.86 0.59
N LYS A 215 -11.27 -13.63 0.67
CA LYS A 215 -11.08 -14.71 1.66
C LYS A 215 -9.72 -14.59 2.34
N PRO A 216 -9.64 -14.76 3.68
CA PRO A 216 -8.38 -14.67 4.42
C PRO A 216 -7.27 -15.59 3.92
N GLN A 217 -7.58 -16.82 3.47
CA GLN A 217 -6.55 -17.70 2.91
C GLN A 217 -5.89 -17.15 1.63
N HIS A 218 -6.63 -16.35 0.84
CA HIS A 218 -6.09 -15.72 -0.36
C HIS A 218 -5.24 -14.51 0.02
N ALA A 219 -5.69 -13.73 1.02
CA ALA A 219 -4.86 -12.67 1.59
C ALA A 219 -3.53 -13.23 2.15
N PHE A 220 -3.58 -14.34 2.88
CA PHE A 220 -2.41 -15.05 3.36
C PHE A 220 -1.47 -15.45 2.22
N LEU A 221 -1.98 -15.98 1.11
CA LEU A 221 -1.15 -16.38 -0.02
C LEU A 221 -0.41 -15.18 -0.64
N GLU A 222 -1.05 -14.02 -0.73
CA GLU A 222 -0.40 -12.80 -1.24
C GLU A 222 0.68 -12.28 -0.28
N ILE A 223 0.41 -12.26 1.03
CA ILE A 223 1.42 -11.92 2.04
C ILE A 223 2.57 -12.93 2.04
N TYR A 224 2.28 -14.21 1.84
CA TYR A 224 3.29 -15.26 1.72
C TYR A 224 4.20 -15.04 0.52
N ARG A 225 3.71 -14.54 -0.62
CA ARG A 225 4.56 -14.18 -1.77
C ARG A 225 5.55 -13.06 -1.43
N VAL A 226 5.18 -12.15 -0.53
CA VAL A 226 6.12 -11.17 0.01
C VAL A 226 7.18 -11.86 0.88
N LEU A 227 6.80 -12.84 1.69
CA LEU A 227 7.77 -13.67 2.43
C LEU A 227 8.70 -14.45 1.47
N GLU A 228 8.18 -14.99 0.36
CA GLU A 228 8.98 -15.70 -0.65
C GLU A 228 10.09 -14.82 -1.23
N PHE A 229 9.85 -13.51 -1.37
CA PHE A 229 10.86 -12.56 -1.82
C PHE A 229 12.10 -12.62 -0.93
N ILE A 230 11.93 -12.70 0.39
CA ILE A 230 13.05 -12.68 1.35
C ILE A 230 13.69 -14.04 1.64
N PHE A 231 13.25 -15.12 1.00
CA PHE A 231 13.78 -16.49 1.20
C PHE A 231 15.30 -16.62 1.00
N PHE A 232 15.91 -15.74 0.22
CA PHE A 232 17.35 -15.77 0.01
C PHE A 232 18.16 -15.19 1.19
N LEU A 233 17.56 -14.35 2.03
CA LEU A 233 18.30 -13.53 3.01
C LEU A 233 19.18 -14.36 3.96
N PRO A 234 18.70 -15.42 4.65
CA PRO A 234 19.54 -16.14 5.60
C PRO A 234 20.78 -16.76 4.94
N ARG A 235 20.62 -17.24 3.69
CA ARG A 235 21.68 -17.89 2.92
C ARG A 235 22.72 -16.88 2.44
N VAL A 236 22.27 -15.77 1.87
CA VAL A 236 23.16 -14.74 1.34
C VAL A 236 23.89 -14.03 2.47
N ARG A 237 23.22 -13.78 3.60
CA ARG A 237 23.86 -13.25 4.82
C ARG A 237 24.92 -14.21 5.36
N GLY A 238 24.60 -15.49 5.49
CA GLY A 238 25.57 -16.50 5.94
C GLY A 238 26.80 -16.59 5.02
N LEU A 239 26.60 -16.48 3.71
CA LEU A 239 27.69 -16.39 2.74
C LEU A 239 28.53 -15.13 2.94
N LEU A 240 27.88 -13.97 3.05
CA LEU A 240 28.58 -12.68 3.25
C LEU A 240 29.43 -12.70 4.53
N LEU A 241 28.88 -13.17 5.65
CA LEU A 241 29.61 -13.29 6.92
C LEU A 241 30.79 -14.26 6.80
N SER A 242 30.61 -15.37 6.07
CA SER A 242 31.69 -16.33 5.84
C SER A 242 32.82 -15.70 5.00
N LEU A 243 32.47 -14.96 3.96
CA LEU A 243 33.46 -14.26 3.11
C LEU A 243 34.20 -13.16 3.89
N GLN A 244 33.48 -12.38 4.70
CA GLN A 244 34.07 -11.38 5.59
C GLN A 244 35.03 -12.01 6.59
N GLY A 245 34.65 -13.15 7.20
CA GLY A 245 35.51 -13.93 8.08
C GLY A 245 36.78 -14.48 7.40
N GLN A 246 36.77 -14.61 6.07
CA GLN A 246 37.94 -15.00 5.25
C GLN A 246 38.73 -13.80 4.70
N GLY A 247 38.42 -12.57 5.15
CA GLY A 247 39.18 -11.36 4.80
C GLY A 247 38.58 -10.52 3.68
N LEU A 248 37.32 -10.75 3.26
CA LEU A 248 36.62 -9.81 2.38
C LEU A 248 36.34 -8.51 3.13
N SER A 249 37.04 -7.42 2.76
CA SER A 249 36.89 -6.10 3.38
C SER A 249 35.80 -5.22 2.73
N ALA A 250 35.30 -5.61 1.55
CA ALA A 250 34.31 -4.82 0.82
C ALA A 250 32.92 -4.96 1.45
N GLN A 251 32.27 -3.82 1.70
CA GLN A 251 30.86 -3.76 2.03
C GLN A 251 30.05 -4.08 0.77
N MET A 252 29.34 -5.20 0.78
CA MET A 252 28.55 -5.66 -0.35
C MET A 252 27.07 -5.60 0.00
N ASP A 253 26.28 -4.98 -0.88
CA ASP A 253 24.84 -4.95 -0.78
C ASP A 253 24.26 -6.37 -0.91
N ILE A 254 23.40 -6.75 0.05
CA ILE A 254 22.88 -8.13 0.15
C ILE A 254 22.03 -8.50 -1.08
N MET A 255 21.29 -7.53 -1.64
CA MET A 255 20.50 -7.73 -2.85
C MET A 255 21.38 -7.93 -4.08
N ALA A 256 22.45 -7.14 -4.22
CA ALA A 256 23.42 -7.29 -5.29
C ALA A 256 24.09 -8.67 -5.24
N LEU A 257 24.50 -9.13 -4.05
CA LEU A 257 25.07 -10.46 -3.88
C LEU A 257 24.05 -11.57 -4.22
N ALA A 258 22.81 -11.45 -3.72
CA ALA A 258 21.74 -12.40 -4.04
C ALA A 258 21.49 -12.51 -5.55
N SER A 259 21.44 -11.36 -6.24
CA SER A 259 21.28 -11.28 -7.69
C SER A 259 22.44 -11.95 -8.44
N LEU A 260 23.69 -11.70 -8.01
CA LEU A 260 24.88 -12.31 -8.57
C LEU A 260 24.88 -13.83 -8.39
N CYS A 261 24.59 -14.32 -7.18
CA CYS A 261 24.55 -15.76 -6.96
C CYS A 261 23.43 -16.44 -7.76
N HIS A 262 22.28 -15.79 -7.94
CA HIS A 262 21.23 -16.31 -8.80
C HIS A 262 21.67 -16.39 -10.26
N ARG A 263 22.23 -15.29 -10.80
CA ARG A 263 22.59 -15.18 -12.21
C ARG A 263 23.80 -16.03 -12.60
N GLU A 264 24.85 -16.02 -11.79
CA GLU A 264 26.14 -16.64 -12.14
C GLU A 264 26.25 -18.09 -11.66
N LEU A 265 25.60 -18.43 -10.52
CA LEU A 265 25.67 -19.79 -9.95
C LEU A 265 24.37 -20.58 -10.14
N GLY A 266 23.33 -19.95 -10.70
CA GLY A 266 22.02 -20.59 -10.83
C GLY A 266 21.35 -20.88 -9.49
N TRP A 267 21.70 -20.16 -8.41
CA TRP A 267 21.16 -20.45 -7.09
C TRP A 267 19.65 -20.25 -7.09
N LYS A 268 18.92 -21.33 -6.79
CA LYS A 268 17.46 -21.32 -6.65
C LYS A 268 17.06 -21.47 -5.19
N ARG A 269 15.95 -20.82 -4.85
CA ARG A 269 15.28 -20.95 -3.56
C ARG A 269 14.59 -22.31 -3.49
N ILE A 270 14.80 -23.05 -2.40
CA ILE A 270 14.07 -24.27 -2.08
C ILE A 270 13.12 -23.90 -0.96
N GLU A 271 11.82 -23.88 -1.24
CA GLU A 271 10.79 -23.31 -0.36
C GLU A 271 10.86 -23.85 1.08
N ARG A 272 10.77 -25.18 1.26
CA ARG A 272 10.79 -25.82 2.59
C ARG A 272 12.07 -25.49 3.38
N ASP A 273 13.24 -25.51 2.73
CA ASP A 273 14.51 -25.13 3.37
C ASP A 273 14.59 -23.62 3.66
N SER A 274 13.97 -22.79 2.83
CA SER A 274 13.95 -21.34 3.02
C SER A 274 13.11 -20.96 4.23
N ILE A 275 11.92 -21.57 4.38
CA ILE A 275 11.06 -21.42 5.57
C ILE A 275 11.83 -21.86 6.81
N ASP A 276 12.44 -23.04 6.78
CA ASP A 276 13.21 -23.57 7.92
C ASP A 276 14.31 -22.60 8.37
N ARG A 277 15.09 -22.07 7.43
CA ARG A 277 16.17 -21.12 7.74
C ARG A 277 15.64 -19.78 8.24
N LEU A 278 14.63 -19.21 7.58
CA LEU A 278 14.02 -17.96 8.01
C LEU A 278 13.43 -18.09 9.40
N PHE A 279 12.68 -19.16 9.66
CA PHE A 279 12.01 -19.34 10.95
C PHE A 279 13.03 -19.60 12.07
N LYS A 280 14.09 -20.37 11.82
CA LYS A 280 15.21 -20.52 12.76
C LYS A 280 15.84 -19.17 13.11
N ASP A 281 16.13 -18.37 12.10
CA ASP A 281 16.77 -17.07 12.26
C ASP A 281 15.85 -16.07 12.99
N TYR A 282 14.57 -16.00 12.61
CA TYR A 282 13.55 -15.19 13.27
C TYR A 282 13.33 -15.62 14.73
N SER A 283 13.28 -16.92 15.00
CA SER A 283 13.06 -17.48 16.34
C SER A 283 14.19 -17.17 17.32
N ALA A 284 15.40 -16.90 16.83
CA ALA A 284 16.53 -16.54 17.68
C ALA A 284 16.28 -15.23 18.45
N ALA A 285 15.50 -14.31 17.86
CA ALA A 285 15.09 -13.06 18.49
C ALA A 285 13.63 -13.09 18.99
N ASN A 286 12.75 -13.80 18.31
CA ASN A 286 11.30 -13.67 18.48
C ASN A 286 10.60 -15.01 18.78
N TYR A 287 11.20 -15.87 19.62
CA TYR A 287 10.63 -17.19 19.93
C TYR A 287 9.21 -17.11 20.51
N ASN A 288 8.88 -16.06 21.27
CA ASN A 288 7.54 -15.88 21.84
C ASN A 288 6.45 -15.78 20.75
N GLU A 289 6.76 -15.24 19.57
CA GLU A 289 5.81 -15.18 18.44
C GLU A 289 5.43 -16.57 17.94
N PHE A 290 6.33 -17.56 18.06
CA PHE A 290 6.02 -18.95 17.75
C PHE A 290 5.13 -19.59 18.82
N ILE A 291 5.33 -19.23 20.09
CA ILE A 291 4.45 -19.67 21.19
C ILE A 291 3.04 -19.10 20.98
N ASP A 292 2.96 -17.81 20.64
CA ASP A 292 1.68 -17.15 20.40
C ASP A 292 0.97 -17.74 19.17
N LEU A 293 1.70 -18.03 18.10
CA LEU A 293 1.18 -18.75 16.93
C LEU A 293 0.66 -20.15 17.31
N HIS A 294 1.41 -20.90 18.13
CA HIS A 294 0.99 -22.22 18.62
C HIS A 294 -0.30 -22.16 19.44
N ALA A 295 -0.41 -21.17 20.33
CA ALA A 295 -1.56 -20.99 21.21
C ALA A 295 -2.80 -20.47 20.47
N SER A 296 -2.61 -19.64 19.45
CA SER A 296 -3.68 -18.87 18.81
C SER A 296 -4.14 -19.44 17.46
N CYS A 297 -3.43 -20.41 16.89
CA CYS A 297 -3.72 -20.99 15.57
C CYS A 297 -3.98 -22.49 15.70
N SER A 298 -5.23 -22.90 15.47
CA SER A 298 -5.73 -24.25 15.71
C SER A 298 -4.89 -25.37 15.06
N PRO A 299 -4.35 -25.24 13.83
CA PRO A 299 -3.52 -26.27 13.23
C PRO A 299 -2.22 -26.56 13.98
N PHE A 300 -1.73 -25.62 14.79
CA PHE A 300 -0.45 -25.73 15.50
C PHE A 300 -0.59 -26.30 16.90
N THR A 301 -1.78 -26.21 17.51
CA THR A 301 -2.05 -26.63 18.90
C THR A 301 -1.69 -28.09 19.21
N SER A 302 -1.75 -28.97 18.20
CA SER A 302 -1.39 -30.39 18.32
C SER A 302 0.12 -30.65 18.40
N LEU A 303 0.95 -29.64 18.09
CA LEU A 303 2.40 -29.77 18.14
C LEU A 303 2.87 -29.68 19.59
N VAL A 304 3.84 -30.52 19.95
CA VAL A 304 4.59 -30.34 21.20
C VAL A 304 5.70 -29.34 20.93
N ILE A 305 5.60 -28.16 21.56
CA ILE A 305 6.60 -27.09 21.44
C ILE A 305 7.34 -26.91 22.77
N ALA A 306 8.59 -26.45 22.68
CA ALA A 306 9.41 -26.11 23.84
C ALA A 306 9.02 -24.74 24.42
N GLU A 307 9.20 -24.56 25.72
CA GLU A 307 8.98 -23.27 26.40
C GLU A 307 10.11 -22.27 26.07
N SER A 308 9.90 -20.97 26.35
CA SER A 308 10.94 -19.96 26.12
C SER A 308 12.21 -20.18 26.94
N THR A 309 12.08 -20.86 28.08
CA THR A 309 13.16 -21.20 29.02
C THR A 309 13.89 -22.50 28.67
N ASP A 310 13.37 -23.28 27.72
CA ASP A 310 14.00 -24.53 27.31
C ASP A 310 15.33 -24.30 26.55
N PRO A 311 16.22 -25.31 26.52
CA PRO A 311 17.45 -25.28 25.73
C PRO A 311 17.20 -24.91 24.26
N LEU A 312 18.17 -24.21 23.66
CA LEU A 312 18.08 -23.72 22.28
C LEU A 312 17.78 -24.86 21.28
N GLU A 313 18.37 -26.03 21.48
CA GLU A 313 18.19 -27.19 20.59
C GLU A 313 16.72 -27.62 20.51
N LYS A 314 16.01 -27.66 21.66
CA LYS A 314 14.59 -28.01 21.70
C LYS A 314 13.72 -26.92 21.06
N ARG A 315 14.08 -25.65 21.27
CA ARG A 315 13.38 -24.52 20.63
C ARG A 315 13.52 -24.56 19.11
N VAL A 316 14.73 -24.84 18.62
CA VAL A 316 14.99 -25.01 17.18
C VAL A 316 14.23 -26.21 16.59
N GLU A 317 14.13 -27.33 17.31
CA GLU A 317 13.32 -28.48 16.87
C GLU A 317 11.82 -28.13 16.80
N SER A 318 11.32 -27.36 17.77
CA SER A 318 9.93 -26.89 17.78
C SER A 318 9.62 -25.99 16.58
N VAL A 319 10.53 -25.05 16.29
CA VAL A 319 10.44 -24.15 15.12
C VAL A 319 10.44 -24.91 13.81
N GLN A 320 11.26 -25.97 13.69
CA GLN A 320 11.27 -26.84 12.51
C GLN A 320 9.89 -27.49 12.27
N LYS A 321 9.30 -28.09 13.31
CA LYS A 321 7.97 -28.72 13.22
C LYS A 321 6.89 -27.70 12.84
N MET A 322 6.96 -26.49 13.40
CA MET A 322 6.05 -25.41 13.04
C MET A 322 6.26 -24.96 11.59
N GLY A 323 7.50 -24.84 11.12
CA GLY A 323 7.81 -24.51 9.72
C GLY A 323 7.27 -25.54 8.73
N GLU A 324 7.33 -26.83 9.06
CA GLU A 324 6.72 -27.89 8.25
C GLU A 324 5.20 -27.76 8.19
N LYS A 325 4.55 -27.49 9.32
CA LYS A 325 3.11 -27.29 9.39
C LYS A 325 2.67 -26.04 8.62
N PHE A 326 3.43 -24.95 8.74
CA PHE A 326 3.24 -23.71 7.99
C PHE A 326 3.32 -23.94 6.48
N TYR A 327 4.34 -24.69 6.02
CA TYR A 327 4.49 -25.07 4.62
C TYR A 327 3.32 -25.91 4.11
N GLN A 328 2.81 -26.86 4.91
CA GLN A 328 1.63 -27.66 4.56
C GLN A 328 0.38 -26.78 4.38
N LEU A 329 0.15 -25.84 5.31
CA LEU A 329 -0.98 -24.90 5.24
C LEU A 329 -0.91 -23.98 4.02
N ARG A 330 0.29 -23.53 3.64
CA ARG A 330 0.48 -22.79 2.39
C ARG A 330 0.15 -23.67 1.18
N ASN A 331 0.71 -24.88 1.14
CA ASN A 331 0.56 -25.76 -0.02
C ASN A 331 -0.91 -26.14 -0.28
N GLN A 332 -1.72 -26.37 0.76
CA GLN A 332 -3.14 -26.68 0.58
C GLN A 332 -3.97 -25.54 -0.04
N ILE A 333 -3.48 -24.29 0.02
CA ILE A 333 -4.11 -23.17 -0.67
C ILE A 333 -3.62 -23.09 -2.12
N ALA A 334 -2.35 -23.39 -2.36
CA ALA A 334 -1.72 -23.31 -3.68
C ALA A 334 -2.08 -24.48 -4.60
N HIS A 335 -2.41 -25.65 -4.05
CA HIS A 335 -2.70 -26.87 -4.80
C HIS A 335 -4.04 -27.47 -4.41
N GLN A 336 -4.64 -28.20 -5.34
CA GLN A 336 -5.87 -28.94 -5.09
C GLN A 336 -5.54 -30.27 -4.39
N PHE A 337 -6.04 -30.46 -3.17
CA PHE A 337 -5.96 -31.70 -2.42
C PHE A 337 -7.33 -32.39 -2.31
N PHE A 338 -7.33 -33.67 -1.97
CA PHE A 338 -8.56 -34.34 -1.56
C PHE A 338 -9.03 -33.76 -0.22
N PRO A 339 -10.36 -33.66 0.03
CA PRO A 339 -10.88 -33.09 1.27
C PRO A 339 -10.31 -33.69 2.55
N ASP A 340 -10.05 -35.00 2.54
CA ASP A 340 -9.50 -35.74 3.69
C ASP A 340 -8.03 -35.40 4.01
N ASP A 341 -7.31 -34.82 3.05
CA ASP A 341 -5.90 -34.42 3.19
C ASP A 341 -5.75 -32.94 3.62
N ILE A 342 -6.85 -32.18 3.68
CA ILE A 342 -6.83 -30.74 4.01
C ILE A 342 -6.84 -30.55 5.53
N LEU A 343 -5.89 -29.76 6.03
CA LEU A 343 -5.88 -29.32 7.42
C LEU A 343 -7.00 -28.29 7.62
N ALA A 344 -7.90 -28.58 8.55
CA ALA A 344 -8.93 -27.64 8.98
C ALA A 344 -8.27 -26.35 9.51
N CYS A 345 -8.67 -25.22 8.94
CA CYS A 345 -8.13 -23.89 9.28
C CYS A 345 -9.27 -22.86 9.17
N SER A 346 -9.60 -22.21 10.29
CA SER A 346 -10.68 -21.23 10.36
C SER A 346 -10.25 -19.87 9.77
N PRO A 347 -11.20 -18.96 9.46
CA PRO A 347 -10.86 -17.58 9.09
C PRO A 347 -9.97 -16.87 10.10
N ALA A 348 -10.16 -17.11 11.40
CA ALA A 348 -9.34 -16.53 12.45
C ALA A 348 -7.90 -17.07 12.44
N ASP A 349 -7.73 -18.38 12.18
CA ASP A 349 -6.40 -18.99 12.04
C ASP A 349 -5.60 -18.35 10.90
N TRP A 350 -6.26 -18.04 9.77
CA TRP A 350 -5.62 -17.34 8.66
C TRP A 350 -5.20 -15.92 9.02
N THR A 351 -5.98 -15.19 9.82
CA THR A 351 -5.59 -13.87 10.32
C THR A 351 -4.34 -13.97 11.19
N VAL A 352 -4.26 -14.94 12.11
CA VAL A 352 -3.08 -15.18 12.94
C VAL A 352 -1.86 -15.52 12.08
N LEU A 353 -2.04 -16.33 11.04
CA LEU A 353 -0.98 -16.66 10.08
C LEU A 353 -0.48 -15.44 9.29
N ILE A 354 -1.39 -14.56 8.86
CA ILE A 354 -1.05 -13.30 8.19
C ILE A 354 -0.23 -12.41 9.11
N GLU A 355 -0.69 -12.18 10.33
CA GLU A 355 0.00 -11.34 11.33
C GLU A 355 1.40 -11.89 11.63
N PHE A 356 1.52 -13.19 11.91
CA PHE A 356 2.81 -13.85 12.12
C PHE A 356 3.75 -13.68 10.91
N THR A 357 3.22 -13.84 9.69
CA THR A 357 4.01 -13.70 8.46
C THR A 357 4.49 -12.27 8.24
N LEU A 358 3.63 -11.29 8.50
CA LEU A 358 3.98 -9.87 8.43
C LEU A 358 5.07 -9.51 9.45
N ASN A 359 4.99 -10.03 10.68
CA ASN A 359 6.03 -9.82 11.69
C ASN A 359 7.38 -10.44 11.27
N CYS A 360 7.35 -11.61 10.65
CA CYS A 360 8.55 -12.20 10.05
C CYS A 360 9.14 -11.28 8.97
N ILE A 361 8.32 -10.84 8.00
CA ILE A 361 8.75 -9.96 6.90
C ILE A 361 9.38 -8.67 7.46
N LYS A 362 8.68 -8.02 8.39
CA LYS A 362 9.12 -6.81 9.07
C LYS A 362 10.49 -7.00 9.72
N TYR A 363 10.68 -8.05 10.51
CA TYR A 363 11.98 -8.33 11.15
C TYR A 363 13.13 -8.42 10.15
N PHE A 364 12.94 -9.12 9.04
CA PHE A 364 14.00 -9.26 8.05
C PHE A 364 14.26 -7.96 7.28
N TYR A 365 13.23 -7.17 6.99
CA TYR A 365 13.42 -5.86 6.38
C TYR A 365 14.18 -4.90 7.30
N GLU A 366 13.80 -4.83 8.57
CA GLU A 366 14.49 -4.04 9.58
C GLU A 366 15.97 -4.44 9.70
N ARG A 367 16.22 -5.74 9.77
CA ARG A 367 17.57 -6.24 10.05
C ARG A 367 18.49 -6.18 8.83
N ASP A 368 18.00 -6.49 7.64
CA ASP A 368 18.84 -6.75 6.47
C ASP A 368 18.79 -5.63 5.42
N PHE A 369 17.81 -4.72 5.46
CA PHE A 369 17.72 -3.60 4.52
C PHE A 369 17.95 -2.21 5.16
N GLU A 370 17.75 -2.02 6.48
CA GLU A 370 18.03 -0.72 7.12
C GLU A 370 19.53 -0.43 7.31
N ILE A 371 20.41 -1.45 7.33
CA ILE A 371 21.85 -1.26 7.60
C ILE A 371 22.58 -0.49 6.47
N ALA A 372 21.96 -0.30 5.30
CA ALA A 372 22.53 0.53 4.24
C ALA A 372 22.30 2.05 4.42
N ALA A 373 21.40 2.48 5.31
CA ALA A 373 21.02 3.90 5.44
C ALA A 373 21.75 4.65 6.58
N ALA A 374 22.38 3.94 7.53
CA ALA A 374 23.13 4.58 8.63
C ALA A 374 24.59 4.93 8.26
N GLY A 375 24.86 5.10 6.95
CA GLY A 375 26.18 5.30 6.38
C GLY A 375 26.39 6.67 5.72
N ASP A 376 25.64 7.70 6.12
CA ASP A 376 25.93 9.10 5.79
C ASP A 376 25.46 10.00 6.96
N ILE A 377 26.40 10.32 7.87
CA ILE A 377 26.35 11.51 8.74
C ILE A 377 27.45 12.45 8.25
#